data_AF-A0A2V9UPV5-F1
#
_entry.id   AF-A0A2V9UPV5-F1
#
_cell.length_a   1.000
_cell.length_b   1.000
_cell.length_c   1.000
_cell.angle_alpha   90.00
_cell.angle_beta   90.00
_cell.angle_gamma   90.00
#
_symmetry.space_group_name_H-M   'P 1'
#
loop_
_entity.id
_entity.type
_entity.pdbx_description
1 polymer ?
#
loop_
_entity_poly.entity_id
_entity_poly.type
_entity_poly.pdbx_seq_one_letter_code
_entity_poly.pdbx_strand_id
1 'polypeptide(L)'
;MPDAPNQDLLEALLDSWDRNNTILLNLLRALPEGGLEARAMEGSPSIAQLFTHIHFVRLVFVSEDAPEFARPLPEEEWVVERDRSRIAQMLKDSAQTVRDVVKSRVEAGRDMNLHYDHPILLLQHMLWHEGYHHGQIKLALKLTGRPMTDEQAGPLTWHIWMRKK
;
A
#
# COMPACT_ATOMS: atom_id res chain seq x y z
N MET A 1 6.41 28.15 15.81
CA MET A 1 5.87 27.93 14.46
C MET A 1 6.64 26.76 13.87
N PRO A 2 6.00 25.79 13.21
CA PRO A 2 6.75 24.75 12.50
C PRO A 2 7.66 25.43 11.47
N ASP A 3 8.91 24.97 11.34
CA ASP A 3 9.83 25.47 10.32
C ASP A 3 9.29 25.10 8.93
N ALA A 4 9.00 26.09 8.09
CA ALA A 4 8.44 25.90 6.74
C ALA A 4 9.18 24.84 5.89
N PRO A 5 10.53 24.73 5.92
CA PRO A 5 11.26 23.67 5.21
C PRO A 5 10.87 22.24 5.64
N ASN A 6 10.53 22.03 6.92
CA ASN A 6 10.13 20.72 7.44
C ASN A 6 8.71 20.35 7.01
N GLN A 7 7.81 21.34 6.86
CA GLN A 7 6.47 21.13 6.32
C GLN A 7 6.53 20.71 4.84
N ASP A 8 7.39 21.36 4.05
CA ASP A 8 7.58 21.01 2.65
C ASP A 8 8.14 19.58 2.49
N LEU A 9 9.04 19.15 3.37
CA LEU A 9 9.57 17.78 3.36
C LEU A 9 8.52 16.74 3.76
N LEU A 10 7.73 17.01 4.80
CA LEU A 10 6.66 16.10 5.22
C LEU A 10 5.64 15.91 4.09
N GLU A 11 5.20 17.00 3.45
CA GLU A 11 4.26 16.91 2.33
C GLU A 11 4.86 16.18 1.13
N ALA A 12 6.17 16.30 0.86
CA ALA A 12 6.84 15.51 -0.17
C ALA A 12 6.87 14.00 0.14
N LEU A 13 7.13 13.62 1.40
CA LEU A 13 7.09 12.22 1.85
C LEU A 13 5.67 11.66 1.76
N LEU A 14 4.69 12.43 2.21
CA LEU A 14 3.28 12.07 2.14
C LEU A 14 2.77 11.99 0.68
N ASP A 15 3.23 12.84 -0.23
CA ASP A 15 2.95 12.74 -1.67
C ASP A 15 3.50 11.43 -2.28
N SER A 16 4.66 10.96 -1.82
CA SER A 16 5.22 9.67 -2.26
C SER A 16 4.34 8.48 -1.86
N TRP A 17 3.73 8.54 -0.68
CA TRP A 17 2.78 7.53 -0.21
C TRP A 17 1.48 7.52 -1.03
N ASP A 18 0.92 8.69 -1.32
CA ASP A 18 -0.29 8.79 -2.15
C ASP A 18 -0.05 8.25 -3.56
N ARG A 19 1.14 8.50 -4.13
CA ARG A 19 1.56 7.90 -5.40
C ARG A 19 1.63 6.39 -5.28
N ASN A 20 2.23 5.84 -4.23
CA ASN A 20 2.30 4.39 -4.03
C ASN A 20 0.92 3.73 -4.01
N ASN A 21 -0.01 4.30 -3.25
CA ASN A 21 -1.37 3.79 -3.19
C ASN A 21 -2.08 3.91 -4.55
N THR A 22 -1.87 5.01 -5.28
CA THR A 22 -2.38 5.17 -6.65
C THR A 22 -1.85 4.08 -7.59
N ILE A 23 -0.56 3.74 -7.48
CA ILE A 23 0.07 2.67 -8.25
C ILE A 23 -0.58 1.32 -7.97
N LEU A 24 -0.82 0.98 -6.70
CA LEU A 24 -1.50 -0.26 -6.34
C LEU A 24 -2.94 -0.31 -6.86
N LEU A 25 -3.69 0.78 -6.74
CA LEU A 25 -5.06 0.88 -7.25
C LEU A 25 -5.11 0.73 -8.78
N ASN A 26 -4.14 1.33 -9.48
CA ASN A 26 -4.03 1.19 -10.92
C ASN A 26 -3.70 -0.25 -11.32
N LEU A 27 -2.77 -0.90 -10.61
CA LEU A 27 -2.42 -2.31 -10.84
C LEU A 27 -3.63 -3.23 -10.66
N LEU A 28 -4.38 -3.06 -9.57
CA LEU A 28 -5.62 -3.81 -9.29
C LEU A 28 -6.65 -3.66 -10.43
N ARG A 29 -6.85 -2.44 -10.91
CA ARG A 29 -7.79 -2.15 -12.01
C ARG A 29 -7.34 -2.75 -13.34
N ALA A 30 -6.04 -2.73 -13.58
CA ALA A 30 -5.43 -3.23 -14.81
C ALA A 30 -5.31 -4.76 -14.87
N LEU A 31 -5.67 -5.49 -13.80
CA LEU A 31 -5.62 -6.95 -13.82
C LEU A 31 -6.51 -7.51 -14.94
N PRO A 32 -6.02 -8.49 -15.73
CA PRO A 32 -6.85 -9.19 -16.70
C PRO A 32 -7.93 -10.04 -16.01
N GLU A 33 -8.88 -10.57 -16.79
CA GLU A 33 -9.85 -11.53 -16.30
C GLU A 33 -9.14 -12.77 -15.70
N GLY A 34 -9.65 -13.25 -14.56
CA GLY A 34 -9.01 -14.32 -13.79
C GLY A 34 -7.70 -13.90 -13.10
N GLY A 35 -7.34 -12.61 -13.15
CA GLY A 35 -6.09 -12.11 -12.58
C GLY A 35 -6.08 -12.14 -11.05
N LEU A 36 -7.22 -11.99 -10.38
CA LEU A 36 -7.27 -12.02 -8.91
C LEU A 36 -6.95 -13.41 -8.35
N GLU A 37 -7.31 -14.45 -9.10
CA GLU A 37 -7.15 -15.86 -8.74
C GLU A 37 -5.73 -16.38 -9.01
N ALA A 38 -4.95 -15.65 -9.83
CA ALA A 38 -3.61 -16.05 -10.20
C ALA A 38 -2.70 -16.18 -8.97
N ARG A 39 -1.85 -17.22 -8.98
CA ARG A 39 -0.83 -17.52 -7.97
C ARG A 39 0.50 -17.68 -8.66
N ALA A 40 1.60 -17.34 -7.98
CA ALA A 40 2.93 -17.57 -8.53
C ALA A 40 3.23 -19.07 -8.66
N MET A 41 2.84 -19.86 -7.67
CA MET A 41 2.95 -21.31 -7.64
C MET A 41 1.93 -21.89 -6.66
N GLU A 42 1.82 -23.23 -6.63
CA GLU A 42 1.00 -23.93 -5.64
C GLU A 42 1.40 -23.53 -4.21
N GLY A 43 0.42 -23.36 -3.33
CA GLY A 43 0.63 -22.89 -1.96
C GLY A 43 0.93 -21.39 -1.80
N SER A 44 1.28 -20.66 -2.86
CA SER A 44 1.45 -19.19 -2.78
C SER A 44 0.12 -18.47 -2.64
N PRO A 45 0.06 -17.28 -2.00
CA PRO A 45 -1.14 -16.46 -1.99
C PRO A 45 -1.59 -16.10 -3.41
N SER A 46 -2.91 -15.98 -3.59
CA SER A 46 -3.47 -15.40 -4.82
C SER A 46 -3.26 -13.89 -4.86
N ILE A 47 -3.36 -13.29 -6.04
CA ILE A 47 -3.27 -11.83 -6.18
C ILE A 47 -4.33 -11.11 -5.34
N ALA A 48 -5.54 -11.65 -5.24
CA ALA A 48 -6.56 -11.17 -4.31
C ALA A 48 -6.05 -11.11 -2.86
N GLN A 49 -5.47 -12.22 -2.39
CA GLN A 49 -4.93 -12.34 -1.04
C GLN A 49 -3.73 -11.40 -0.81
N LEU A 50 -2.90 -11.16 -1.83
CA LEU A 50 -1.81 -10.18 -1.74
C LEU A 50 -2.35 -8.76 -1.49
N PHE A 51 -3.43 -8.36 -2.16
CA PHE A 51 -4.01 -7.04 -1.94
C PHE A 51 -4.69 -6.91 -0.57
N THR A 52 -5.42 -7.93 -0.12
CA THR A 52 -6.04 -7.90 1.22
C THR A 52 -5.00 -7.95 2.33
N HIS A 53 -3.88 -8.65 2.12
CA HIS A 53 -2.75 -8.65 3.04
C HIS A 53 -2.10 -7.27 3.15
N ILE A 54 -1.89 -6.56 2.04
CA ILE A 54 -1.42 -5.16 2.09
C ILE A 54 -2.35 -4.30 2.96
N HIS A 55 -3.66 -4.42 2.77
CA HIS A 55 -4.64 -3.73 3.62
C HIS A 55 -4.52 -4.12 5.10
N PHE A 56 -4.44 -5.41 5.40
CA PHE A 56 -4.30 -5.93 6.76
C PHE A 56 -3.03 -5.40 7.44
N VAL A 57 -1.88 -5.50 6.77
CA VAL A 57 -0.58 -5.07 7.29
C VAL A 57 -0.60 -3.58 7.63
N ARG A 58 -1.18 -2.73 6.78
CA ARG A 58 -1.35 -1.30 7.10
C ARG A 58 -2.12 -1.10 8.41
N LEU A 59 -3.22 -1.83 8.60
CA LEU A 59 -4.08 -1.64 9.77
C LEU A 59 -3.47 -2.22 11.05
N VAL A 60 -2.80 -3.38 10.99
CA VAL A 60 -2.22 -4.02 12.19
C VAL A 60 -1.10 -3.17 12.76
N PHE A 61 -0.19 -2.67 11.90
CA PHE A 61 0.87 -1.76 12.34
C PHE A 61 0.30 -0.45 12.90
N VAL A 62 -0.76 0.12 12.30
CA VAL A 62 -1.44 1.27 12.90
C VAL A 62 -2.03 0.93 14.27
N SER A 63 -2.68 -0.22 14.41
CA SER A 63 -3.29 -0.63 15.67
C SER A 63 -2.25 -0.79 16.79
N GLU A 64 -1.06 -1.27 16.46
CA GLU A 64 0.01 -1.52 17.41
C GLU A 64 0.79 -0.24 17.76
N ASP A 65 1.10 0.58 16.75
CA ASP A 65 1.95 1.75 16.90
C ASP A 65 1.20 3.06 17.19
N ALA A 66 -0.07 3.15 16.80
CA ALA A 66 -0.91 4.33 16.96
C ALA A 66 -2.38 3.93 17.20
N PRO A 67 -2.67 3.22 18.32
CA PRO A 67 -3.99 2.65 18.60
C PRO A 67 -5.12 3.69 18.63
N GLU A 68 -4.81 4.98 18.85
CA GLU A 68 -5.81 6.05 18.77
C GLU A 68 -6.38 6.27 17.34
N PHE A 69 -5.71 5.73 16.32
CA PHE A 69 -6.16 5.71 14.92
C PHE A 69 -6.65 4.33 14.47
N ALA A 70 -6.72 3.35 15.36
CA ALA A 70 -7.05 1.98 15.00
C ALA A 70 -8.42 1.90 14.30
N ARG A 71 -8.48 1.08 13.26
CA ARG A 71 -9.70 0.69 12.56
C ARG A 71 -9.97 -0.79 12.84
N PRO A 72 -11.21 -1.28 12.64
CA PRO A 72 -11.49 -2.70 12.71
C PRO A 72 -10.54 -3.49 11.81
N LEU A 73 -9.84 -4.46 12.39
CA LEU A 73 -8.98 -5.37 11.65
C LEU A 73 -9.83 -6.47 10.99
N PRO A 74 -9.49 -6.91 9.77
CA PRO A 74 -10.02 -8.16 9.24
C PRO A 74 -9.75 -9.32 10.21
N GLU A 75 -10.67 -10.27 10.29
CA GLU A 75 -10.52 -11.45 11.17
C GLU A 75 -9.32 -12.32 10.78
N GLU A 76 -8.98 -12.33 9.49
CA GLU A 76 -7.86 -13.09 8.93
C GLU A 76 -6.94 -12.17 8.10
N GLU A 77 -5.66 -12.48 8.06
CA GLU A 77 -4.65 -11.71 7.30
C GLU A 77 -4.80 -11.89 5.78
N TRP A 78 -5.14 -13.11 5.32
CA TRP A 78 -5.12 -13.51 3.91
C TRP A 78 -6.52 -13.79 3.35
N VAL A 79 -7.47 -12.90 3.63
CA VAL A 79 -8.87 -13.01 3.16
C VAL A 79 -8.94 -13.06 1.63
N VAL A 80 -9.77 -13.95 1.09
CA VAL A 80 -10.05 -13.97 -0.36
C VAL A 80 -11.23 -13.06 -0.67
N GLU A 81 -10.96 -11.79 -1.00
CA GLU A 81 -11.94 -10.89 -1.59
C GLU A 81 -11.87 -10.95 -3.13
N ARG A 82 -13.02 -11.00 -3.79
CA ARG A 82 -13.12 -11.14 -5.26
C ARG A 82 -13.65 -9.89 -5.94
N ASP A 83 -14.30 -9.00 -5.19
CA ASP A 83 -14.77 -7.72 -5.71
C ASP A 83 -13.64 -6.70 -5.73
N ARG A 84 -13.15 -6.39 -6.94
CA ARG A 84 -12.11 -5.37 -7.18
C ARG A 84 -12.48 -4.02 -6.59
N SER A 85 -13.75 -3.64 -6.60
CA SER A 85 -14.19 -2.35 -6.05
C SER A 85 -14.07 -2.32 -4.54
N ARG A 86 -14.38 -3.43 -3.87
CA ARG A 86 -14.20 -3.58 -2.42
C ARG A 86 -12.72 -3.57 -2.04
N ILE A 87 -11.88 -4.31 -2.75
CA ILE A 87 -10.41 -4.28 -2.53
C ILE A 87 -9.88 -2.85 -2.72
N ALA A 88 -10.30 -2.16 -3.79
CA ALA A 88 -9.88 -0.78 -4.03
C ALA A 88 -10.29 0.16 -2.88
N GLN A 89 -11.49 -0.04 -2.31
CA GLN A 89 -11.95 0.74 -1.17
C GLN A 89 -11.13 0.45 0.09
N MET A 90 -10.89 -0.83 0.41
CA MET A 90 -10.03 -1.25 1.51
C MET A 90 -8.62 -0.63 1.43
N LEU A 91 -8.03 -0.62 0.23
CA LEU A 91 -6.71 -0.01 0.01
C LEU A 91 -6.74 1.51 0.18
N LYS A 92 -7.80 2.20 -0.26
CA LYS A 92 -7.94 3.65 -0.01
C LYS A 92 -8.06 3.96 1.47
N ASP A 93 -8.93 3.25 2.18
CA ASP A 93 -9.23 3.53 3.59
C ASP A 93 -8.02 3.26 4.48
N SER A 94 -7.32 2.14 4.24
CA SER A 94 -6.07 1.83 4.95
C SER A 94 -4.93 2.79 4.59
N ALA A 95 -4.80 3.20 3.32
CA ALA A 95 -3.79 4.19 2.94
C ALA A 95 -4.02 5.55 3.60
N GLN A 96 -5.28 5.99 3.67
CA GLN A 96 -5.65 7.23 4.35
C GLN A 96 -5.33 7.13 5.84
N THR A 97 -5.63 5.99 6.48
CA THR A 97 -5.34 5.78 7.90
C THR A 97 -3.84 5.89 8.19
N VAL A 98 -2.99 5.24 7.38
CA VAL A 98 -1.52 5.37 7.52
C VAL A 98 -1.06 6.81 7.31
N ARG A 99 -1.60 7.48 6.29
CA ARG A 99 -1.30 8.90 5.99
C ARG A 99 -1.60 9.78 7.20
N ASP A 100 -2.78 9.64 7.78
CA ASP A 100 -3.25 10.45 8.91
C ASP A 100 -2.40 10.23 10.16
N VAL A 101 -2.04 8.96 10.45
CA VAL A 101 -1.15 8.60 11.57
C VAL A 101 0.20 9.26 11.42
N VAL A 102 0.85 9.09 10.26
CA VAL A 102 2.19 9.63 10.02
C VAL A 102 2.16 11.16 10.11
N LYS A 103 1.19 11.81 9.45
CA LYS A 103 1.06 13.27 9.51
C LYS A 103 0.85 13.76 10.94
N SER A 104 -0.12 13.19 11.65
CA SER A 104 -0.46 13.60 13.00
C SER A 104 0.70 13.43 13.98
N ARG A 105 1.41 12.29 13.91
CA ARG A 105 2.52 12.00 14.82
C ARG A 105 3.73 12.91 14.55
N VAL A 106 4.07 13.16 13.28
CA VAL A 106 5.14 14.09 12.92
C VAL A 106 4.81 15.52 13.35
N GLU A 107 3.61 16.01 13.07
CA GLU A 107 3.19 17.37 13.45
C GLU A 107 3.15 17.56 14.98
N ALA A 108 2.84 16.49 15.72
CA ALA A 108 2.85 16.49 17.18
C ALA A 108 4.24 16.25 17.79
N GLY A 109 5.27 15.96 17.00
CA GLY A 109 6.59 15.57 17.49
C GLY A 109 6.55 14.32 18.38
N ARG A 110 5.69 13.34 18.03
CA ARG A 110 5.51 12.09 18.77
C ARG A 110 6.03 10.90 17.96
N ASP A 111 6.74 10.01 18.64
CA ASP A 111 7.21 8.74 18.08
C ASP A 111 6.06 7.73 17.93
N MET A 112 6.34 6.57 17.35
CA MET A 112 5.39 5.45 17.30
C MET A 112 5.49 4.61 18.57
N ASN A 113 4.41 3.91 18.93
CA ASN A 113 4.33 3.29 20.25
C ASN A 113 5.14 1.99 20.41
N LEU A 114 5.42 1.24 19.33
CA LEU A 114 5.96 -0.12 19.47
C LEU A 114 7.16 -0.41 18.56
N HIS A 115 7.04 -0.21 17.25
CA HIS A 115 8.00 -0.71 16.27
C HIS A 115 8.96 0.34 15.71
N TYR A 116 8.59 1.62 15.71
CA TYR A 116 9.33 2.65 14.99
C TYR A 116 9.72 3.84 15.86
N ASP A 117 11.02 4.17 15.85
CA ASP A 117 11.53 5.36 16.55
C ASP A 117 11.04 6.68 15.95
N HIS A 118 10.54 6.68 14.71
CA HIS A 118 9.99 7.86 14.05
C HIS A 118 8.86 7.49 13.09
N PRO A 119 7.76 8.27 12.99
CA PRO A 119 6.59 7.91 12.16
C PRO A 119 6.91 7.73 10.68
N ILE A 120 7.93 8.42 10.16
CA ILE A 120 8.38 8.24 8.76
C ILE A 120 8.90 6.82 8.51
N LEU A 121 9.46 6.13 9.50
CA LEU A 121 9.95 4.76 9.32
C LEU A 121 8.80 3.78 9.02
N LEU A 122 7.61 3.98 9.62
CA LEU A 122 6.40 3.24 9.24
C LEU A 122 6.09 3.45 7.75
N LEU A 123 6.11 4.71 7.27
CA LEU A 123 5.85 5.04 5.88
C LEU A 123 6.86 4.35 4.94
N GLN A 124 8.15 4.37 5.29
CA GLN A 124 9.20 3.71 4.50
C GLN A 124 9.04 2.19 4.48
N HIS A 125 8.69 1.58 5.61
CA HIS A 125 8.40 0.16 5.65
C HIS A 125 7.23 -0.19 4.72
N MET A 126 6.13 0.56 4.78
CA MET A 126 4.97 0.31 3.91
C MET A 126 5.32 0.46 2.42
N LEU A 127 6.13 1.45 2.05
CA LEU A 127 6.61 1.61 0.66
C LEU A 127 7.42 0.39 0.18
N TRP A 128 8.38 -0.08 0.99
CA TRP A 128 9.18 -1.26 0.66
C TRP A 128 8.31 -2.52 0.55
N HIS A 129 7.45 -2.74 1.54
CA HIS A 129 6.55 -3.88 1.64
C HIS A 129 5.60 -3.96 0.43
N GLU A 130 5.02 -2.84 0.05
CA GLU A 130 4.11 -2.77 -1.10
C GLU A 130 4.85 -2.91 -2.43
N GLY A 131 6.09 -2.43 -2.53
CA GLY A 131 6.97 -2.69 -3.67
C GLY A 131 7.31 -4.17 -3.82
N TYR A 132 7.56 -4.86 -2.71
CA TYR A 132 7.78 -6.32 -2.68
C TYR A 132 6.56 -7.08 -3.22
N HIS A 133 5.36 -6.78 -2.72
CA HIS A 133 4.14 -7.44 -3.19
C HIS A 133 3.73 -7.03 -4.61
N HIS A 134 4.00 -5.80 -5.04
CA HIS A 134 3.84 -5.40 -6.44
C HIS A 134 4.64 -6.33 -7.37
N GLY A 135 5.89 -6.65 -7.00
CA GLY A 135 6.73 -7.60 -7.71
C GLY A 135 6.10 -9.01 -7.76
N GLN A 136 5.59 -9.50 -6.63
CA GLN A 136 4.92 -10.80 -6.56
C GLN A 136 3.65 -10.86 -7.43
N ILE A 137 2.85 -9.79 -7.46
CA ILE A 137 1.66 -9.69 -8.32
C ILE A 137 2.06 -9.81 -9.79
N LYS A 138 3.06 -9.03 -10.24
CA LYS A 138 3.55 -9.11 -11.63
C LYS A 138 4.12 -10.50 -11.95
N LEU A 139 4.78 -11.15 -10.99
CA LEU A 139 5.32 -12.49 -11.18
C LEU A 139 4.22 -13.55 -11.33
N ALA A 140 3.19 -13.51 -10.48
CA ALA A 140 2.04 -14.42 -10.56
C ALA A 140 1.30 -14.28 -11.90
N LEU A 141 1.13 -13.05 -12.39
CA LEU A 141 0.58 -12.80 -13.71
C LEU A 141 1.42 -13.42 -14.84
N LYS A 142 2.74 -13.25 -14.79
CA LYS A 142 3.65 -13.84 -15.79
C LYS A 142 3.58 -15.38 -15.79
N LEU A 143 3.67 -15.99 -14.61
CA LEU A 143 3.71 -17.46 -14.47
C LEU A 143 2.38 -18.13 -14.84
N THR A 144 1.27 -17.40 -14.76
CA THR A 144 -0.05 -17.88 -15.17
C THR A 144 -0.42 -17.53 -16.63
N GLY A 145 0.55 -17.10 -17.44
CA GLY A 145 0.35 -16.80 -18.86
C GLY A 145 -0.45 -15.51 -19.13
N ARG A 146 -0.50 -14.60 -18.16
CA ARG A 146 -1.24 -13.32 -18.23
C ARG A 146 -0.33 -12.11 -17.99
N PRO A 147 0.83 -12.00 -18.67
CA PRO A 147 1.79 -10.94 -18.38
C PRO A 147 1.20 -9.56 -18.66
N MET A 148 1.47 -8.61 -17.77
CA MET A 148 1.25 -7.18 -18.04
C MET A 148 2.50 -6.62 -18.71
N THR A 149 2.37 -6.04 -19.89
CA THR A 149 3.50 -5.46 -20.63
C THR A 149 3.97 -4.17 -19.95
N ASP A 150 5.20 -3.75 -20.21
CA ASP A 150 5.70 -2.49 -19.65
C ASP A 150 5.02 -1.27 -20.29
N GLU A 151 4.53 -1.38 -21.53
CA GLU A 151 3.71 -0.35 -22.16
C GLU A 151 2.36 -0.17 -21.43
N GLN A 152 1.76 -1.27 -20.96
CA GLN A 152 0.54 -1.24 -20.15
C GLN A 152 0.82 -0.77 -18.71
N ALA A 153 1.86 -1.32 -18.08
CA ALA A 153 2.16 -1.07 -16.68
C ALA A 153 2.81 0.30 -16.44
N GLY A 154 3.75 0.71 -17.28
CA GLY A 154 4.60 1.90 -17.09
C GLY A 154 3.82 3.19 -16.80
N PRO A 155 2.83 3.57 -17.65
CA PRO A 155 1.98 4.74 -17.42
C PRO A 155 1.17 4.67 -16.13
N LEU A 156 0.82 3.47 -15.69
CA LEU A 156 -0.03 3.22 -14.53
C LEU A 156 0.77 3.10 -13.22
N THR A 157 2.06 2.79 -13.30
CA THR A 157 2.93 2.53 -12.17
C THR A 157 4.08 3.54 -12.09
N TRP A 158 5.16 3.32 -12.83
CA TRP A 158 6.41 4.07 -12.71
C TRP A 158 6.27 5.54 -13.10
N HIS A 159 5.44 5.85 -14.10
CA HIS A 159 5.22 7.24 -14.51
C HIS A 159 4.49 8.03 -13.42
N ILE A 160 3.62 7.40 -12.63
CA ILE A 160 2.96 8.03 -11.49
C ILE A 160 3.99 8.40 -10.43
N TRP A 161 4.93 7.49 -10.15
CA TRP A 161 6.01 7.75 -9.20
C TRP A 161 6.90 8.92 -9.62
N MET A 162 7.32 8.93 -10.88
CA MET A 162 8.27 9.93 -11.40
C MET A 162 7.61 11.23 -11.90
N ARG A 163 6.30 11.37 -11.79
CA ARG A 163 5.57 12.53 -12.30
C ARG A 163 6.05 13.82 -11.63
N LYS A 164 6.57 14.76 -12.40
CA LYS A 164 6.90 16.10 -11.91
C LYS A 164 5.61 16.89 -11.66
N LYS A 165 5.60 17.71 -10.61
CA LYS A 165 4.58 18.75 -10.40
C LYS A 165 4.88 19.92 -11.32
#